data_AF-A0A428MDC9-F1
#
_entry.id   AF-A0A428MDC9-F1
#
_cell.length_a   1.000
_cell.length_b   1.000
_cell.length_c   1.000
_cell.angle_alpha   90.00
_cell.angle_beta   90.00
_cell.angle_gamma   90.00
#
_symmetry.space_group_name_H-M   'P 1'
#
loop_
_entity.id
_entity.type
_entity.pdbx_description
1 polymer ?
#
loop_
_entity_poly.entity_id
_entity_poly.type
_entity_poly.pdbx_seq_one_letter_code
_entity_poly.pdbx_strand_id
1 'polypeptide(L)'
;MTTDHVLVDLLDETIAALALMDAEKLETLGERVELLSQVNVVCGRDDGKNALAKKRVLEVLLENSESNLRLLERLYERGATVQWEH
;
A
#
# COMPACT_ATOMS: atom_id res chain seq x y z
N MET A 1 1.06 -4.14 -26.80
CA MET A 1 1.12 -4.93 -25.54
C MET A 1 1.29 -3.95 -24.38
N THR A 2 1.02 -4.38 -23.14
CA THR A 2 1.69 -3.89 -21.91
C THR A 2 1.26 -2.58 -21.22
N THR A 3 -0.03 -2.25 -21.08
CA THR A 3 -0.47 -1.36 -19.96
C THR A 3 -1.08 -2.16 -18.81
N ASP A 4 -1.73 -3.28 -19.12
CA ASP A 4 -2.51 -4.05 -18.13
C ASP A 4 -1.62 -4.90 -17.23
N HIS A 5 -0.62 -5.55 -17.81
CA HIS A 5 0.41 -6.25 -17.05
C HIS A 5 1.18 -5.29 -16.14
N VAL A 6 1.44 -4.06 -16.59
CA VAL A 6 2.16 -3.06 -15.78
C VAL A 6 1.36 -2.66 -14.54
N LEU A 7 0.05 -2.52 -14.64
CA LEU A 7 -0.82 -2.24 -13.49
C LEU A 7 -0.86 -3.43 -12.52
N VAL A 8 -1.02 -4.64 -13.05
CA VAL A 8 -1.10 -5.88 -12.27
C VAL A 8 0.22 -6.14 -11.51
N ASP A 9 1.36 -5.90 -12.15
CA ASP A 9 2.70 -6.05 -11.56
C ASP A 9 2.95 -4.97 -10.50
N LEU A 10 2.56 -3.72 -10.77
CA LEU A 10 2.70 -2.63 -9.82
C LEU A 10 1.84 -2.85 -8.55
N LEU A 11 0.65 -3.43 -8.71
CA LEU A 11 -0.18 -3.82 -7.57
C LEU A 11 0.47 -4.95 -6.75
N ASP A 12 1.12 -5.93 -7.39
CA ASP A 12 1.87 -6.98 -6.66
C ASP A 12 3.08 -6.42 -5.92
N GLU A 13 3.85 -5.55 -6.57
CA GLU A 13 5.00 -4.89 -5.95
C GLU A 13 4.58 -4.05 -4.75
N THR A 14 3.43 -3.38 -4.82
CA THR A 14 2.86 -2.59 -3.71
C THR A 14 2.41 -3.48 -2.55
N ILE A 15 1.74 -4.59 -2.83
CA ILE A 15 1.35 -5.57 -1.80
C ILE A 15 2.59 -6.13 -1.09
N ALA A 16 3.64 -6.50 -1.85
CA ALA A 16 4.87 -7.02 -1.29
C ALA A 16 5.63 -5.98 -0.45
N ALA A 17 5.69 -4.72 -0.91
CA ALA A 17 6.34 -3.64 -0.18
C ALA A 17 5.59 -3.31 1.13
N LEU A 18 4.26 -3.29 1.11
CA LEU A 18 3.43 -3.11 2.31
C LEU A 18 3.61 -4.26 3.31
N ALA A 19 3.64 -5.50 2.83
CA ALA A 19 3.84 -6.67 3.69
C ALA A 19 5.19 -6.65 4.42
N LEU A 20 6.20 -6.04 3.82
CA LEU A 20 7.55 -5.88 4.39
C LEU A 20 7.76 -4.55 5.12
N MET A 21 6.77 -3.64 5.11
CA MET A 21 6.90 -2.25 5.59
C MET A 21 8.11 -1.52 4.98
N ASP A 22 8.38 -1.76 3.70
CA ASP A 22 9.52 -1.18 2.98
C ASP A 22 9.17 0.24 2.49
N ALA A 23 9.47 1.23 3.33
CA ALA A 23 9.10 2.63 3.09
C ALA A 23 9.73 3.23 1.82
N GLU A 24 11.01 2.93 1.56
CA GLU A 24 11.74 3.44 0.38
C GLU A 24 11.14 2.88 -0.92
N LYS A 25 10.79 1.59 -0.91
CA LYS A 25 10.13 0.97 -2.04
C LYS A 25 8.70 1.48 -2.24
N LEU A 26 7.97 1.76 -1.16
CA LEU A 26 6.63 2.34 -1.24
C LEU A 26 6.64 3.76 -1.82
N GLU A 27 7.64 4.58 -1.46
CA GLU A 27 7.83 5.92 -2.03
C GLU A 27 8.10 5.84 -3.55
N THR A 28 9.04 4.98 -3.95
CA THR A 28 9.36 4.73 -5.36
C THR A 28 8.15 4.21 -6.16
N LEU A 29 7.33 3.35 -5.54
CA LEU A 29 6.10 2.85 -6.16
C LEU A 29 5.04 3.95 -6.30
N GLY A 30 4.96 4.88 -5.34
CA GLY A 30 4.09 6.06 -5.41
C GLY A 30 4.39 6.94 -6.63
N GLU A 31 5.68 7.24 -6.88
CA GLU A 31 6.10 8.01 -8.05
C GLU A 31 5.74 7.30 -9.37
N ARG A 32 5.89 5.97 -9.43
CA ARG A 32 5.51 5.18 -10.61
C ARG A 32 4.01 5.17 -10.85
N VAL A 33 3.18 5.15 -9.79
CA VAL A 33 1.72 5.27 -9.90
C VAL A 33 1.33 6.64 -10.47
N GLU A 34 1.94 7.73 -9.98
CA GLU A 34 1.67 9.07 -10.49
C GLU A 34 1.99 9.19 -11.98
N LEU A 35 3.12 8.64 -12.42
CA LEU A 35 3.48 8.61 -13.84
C LEU A 35 2.49 7.81 -14.69
N LEU A 36 2.01 6.66 -14.19
CA LEU A 36 1.01 5.85 -14.88
C LEU A 36 -0.36 6.53 -14.95
N SER A 37 -0.73 7.34 -13.94
CA SER A 37 -1.99 8.09 -13.94
C SER A 37 -2.08 9.14 -15.04
N GLN A 38 -0.94 9.58 -15.57
CA GLN A 38 -0.84 10.55 -16.66
C GLN A 38 -1.04 9.89 -18.04
N VAL A 39 -1.07 8.57 -18.11
CA VAL A 39 -1.28 7.80 -19.35
C VAL A 39 -2.65 7.14 -19.28
N ASN A 40 -3.45 7.23 -20.35
CA ASN A 40 -4.74 6.53 -20.42
C ASN A 40 -4.53 5.01 -20.41
N VAL A 41 -4.59 4.41 -19.21
CA VAL A 41 -4.51 2.96 -19.02
C VAL A 41 -5.83 2.33 -19.43
N VAL A 42 -5.82 1.58 -20.54
CA VAL A 42 -6.99 0.84 -21.03
C VAL A 42 -6.89 -0.61 -20.59
N CYS A 43 -7.64 -0.97 -19.54
CA CYS A 43 -7.63 -2.33 -18.98
C CYS A 43 -8.61 -3.26 -19.70
N GLY A 44 -8.12 -4.41 -20.15
CA GLY A 44 -8.91 -5.53 -20.66
C GLY A 44 -9.86 -6.12 -19.60
N ARG A 45 -10.92 -6.80 -20.06
CA ARG A 45 -12.04 -7.24 -19.19
C ARG A 45 -11.64 -8.26 -18.11
N ASP A 46 -10.73 -9.19 -18.42
CA ASP A 46 -10.27 -10.20 -17.45
C ASP A 46 -9.23 -9.63 -16.49
N ASP A 47 -8.32 -8.78 -16.99
CA ASP A 47 -7.31 -8.11 -16.16
C ASP A 47 -7.92 -7.07 -15.23
N GLY A 48 -9.03 -6.43 -15.63
CA GLY A 48 -9.79 -5.51 -14.77
C GLY A 48 -10.35 -6.19 -13.51
N LYS A 49 -10.74 -7.47 -13.58
CA LYS A 49 -11.15 -8.23 -12.38
C LYS A 49 -9.98 -8.49 -11.44
N ASN A 50 -8.81 -8.81 -12.01
CA ASN A 50 -7.59 -9.04 -11.24
C ASN A 50 -7.11 -7.76 -10.55
N ALA A 51 -7.07 -6.64 -11.28
CA ALA A 51 -6.74 -5.33 -10.75
C ALA A 51 -7.69 -4.90 -9.61
N LEU A 52 -9.01 -5.16 -9.76
CA LEU A 52 -9.99 -4.90 -8.70
C LEU A 52 -9.77 -5.76 -7.45
N ALA A 53 -9.47 -7.05 -7.62
CA ALA A 53 -9.18 -7.95 -6.50
C ALA A 53 -7.93 -7.46 -5.74
N LYS A 54 -6.86 -7.10 -6.45
CA LYS A 54 -5.63 -6.56 -5.85
C LYS A 54 -5.84 -5.20 -5.19
N LYS A 55 -6.64 -4.32 -5.79
CA LYS A 55 -7.05 -3.05 -5.15
C LYS A 55 -7.71 -3.31 -3.79
N ARG A 56 -8.61 -4.28 -3.72
CA ARG A 56 -9.29 -4.62 -2.47
C ARG A 56 -8.34 -5.17 -1.40
N VAL A 57 -7.34 -5.94 -1.80
CA VAL A 57 -6.26 -6.40 -0.90
C VAL A 57 -5.48 -5.20 -0.36
N LEU A 58 -5.11 -4.24 -1.23
CA LEU A 58 -4.40 -3.02 -0.81
C LEU A 58 -5.23 -2.17 0.16
N GLU A 59 -6.53 -1.98 -0.10
CA GLU A 59 -7.43 -1.27 0.82
C GLU A 59 -7.42 -1.91 2.22
N VAL A 60 -7.54 -3.23 2.30
CA VAL A 60 -7.49 -3.96 3.57
C VAL A 60 -6.12 -3.85 4.25
N LEU A 61 -5.02 -3.92 3.50
CA LEU A 61 -3.66 -3.78 4.07
C LEU A 61 -3.44 -2.38 4.63
N LEU A 62 -3.91 -1.34 3.93
CA LEU A 62 -3.81 0.05 4.38
C LEU A 62 -4.66 0.31 5.62
N GLU A 63 -5.91 -0.15 5.64
CA GLU A 63 -6.80 -0.03 6.81
C GLU A 63 -6.18 -0.70 8.05
N ASN A 64 -5.60 -1.89 7.89
CA ASN A 64 -4.91 -2.58 8.98
C ASN A 64 -3.64 -1.84 9.42
N SER A 65 -2.87 -1.32 8.47
CA SER A 65 -1.63 -0.57 8.77
C SER A 65 -1.93 0.72 9.53
N GLU A 66 -2.96 1.47 9.13
CA GLU A 66 -3.42 2.67 9.83
C GLU A 66 -3.93 2.34 11.24
N SER A 67 -4.73 1.29 11.39
CA SER A 67 -5.22 0.83 12.69
C SER A 67 -4.08 0.43 13.63
N ASN A 68 -3.07 -0.28 13.09
CA ASN A 68 -1.88 -0.69 13.83
C ASN A 68 -1.01 0.51 14.23
N LEU A 69 -0.82 1.49 13.33
CA LEU A 69 -0.09 2.72 13.63
C LEU A 69 -0.79 3.49 14.76
N ARG A 70 -2.10 3.72 14.65
CA ARG A 70 -2.90 4.37 15.70
C ARG A 70 -2.86 3.62 17.03
N LEU A 71 -2.75 2.29 17.02
CA LEU A 71 -2.57 1.49 18.24
C LEU A 71 -1.18 1.72 18.84
N LEU A 72 -0.13 1.70 18.01
CA LEU A 72 1.24 1.97 18.45
C LEU A 72 1.40 3.38 18.99
N GLU A 73 0.83 4.39 18.34
CA GLU A 73 0.81 5.78 18.82
C GLU A 73 0.14 5.88 20.18
N ARG A 74 -1.04 5.27 20.36
CA ARG A 74 -1.73 5.24 21.67
C ARG A 74 -0.93 4.52 22.74
N LEU A 75 -0.26 3.40 22.40
CA LEU A 75 0.60 2.68 23.34
C LEU A 75 1.85 3.48 23.68
N TYR A 76 2.41 4.21 22.72
CA TYR A 76 3.55 5.10 22.92
C TYR A 76 3.17 6.29 23.80
N GLU A 77 2.05 6.96 23.53
CA GLU A 77 1.53 8.04 24.39
C GLU A 77 1.25 7.55 25.81
N ARG A 78 0.67 6.34 25.93
CA ARG A 78 0.41 5.70 27.23
C ARG A 78 1.69 5.26 27.93
N GLY A 79 2.70 4.81 27.19
CA GLY A 79 4.01 4.43 27.72
C GLY A 79 4.87 5.64 28.09
N ALA A 80 4.75 6.75 27.36
CA ALA A 80 5.42 8.02 27.66
C ALA A 80 4.79 8.75 28.86
N THR A 81 3.50 8.52 29.13
CA THR A 81 2.84 8.97 30.38
C THR A 81 3.13 8.07 31.56
N VAL A 82 3.54 6.82 31.34
CA VAL A 82 4.19 6.00 32.37
C VAL A 82 5.67 6.42 32.43
N GLN A 83 5.94 7.56 33.06
CA GLN A 83 7.24 7.78 33.65
C GLN A 83 7.48 6.60 34.59
N TRP A 84 8.36 5.69 34.19
CA TRP A 84 8.90 4.70 35.11
C TRP A 84 9.69 5.49 36.15
N GLU A 85 9.03 5.79 37.27
CA GLU A 85 9.69 6.21 38.50
C GLU A 85 10.61 5.05 38.92
N HIS A 86 11.87 5.11 38.50
CA HIS A 86 12.98 4.42 39.12
C HIS A 86 14.19 5.36 39.20
#